data_AF-A0A7D8UJM5-F1
#
_entry.id   AF-A0A7D8UJM5-F1
#
_cell.length_a   1.000
_cell.length_b   1.000
_cell.length_c   1.000
_cell.angle_alpha   90.00
_cell.angle_beta   90.00
_cell.angle_gamma   90.00
#
_symmetry.space_group_name_H-M   'P 1'
#
loop_
_entity.id
_entity.type
_entity.pdbx_description
1 polymer ?
#
loop_
_entity_poly.entity_id
_entity_poly.type
_entity_poly.pdbx_seq_one_letter_code
_entity_poly.pdbx_strand_id
1 'polypeptide(L)'
;MKRSQPFGLLAAIVGFATLGLAASRSVADDEPIFSGPQVGERLPAFVVRGVFDDVAGKELDFVTAAEGRPIVLIFVHDVNRQSIGMTRTLSQYTAGRADEGLATGVVWLDDDLTAAENQLKRMRHALAPDAPIGVSVDGREGPGSYGLNRNVMLTILVGAEGKVTGNFALVQPSLQVDLPIILRSIVETAGGEMPKLEELAGMPPMPRAGSPAPEPPNLRPLLAPLIRRDASDAAVERAAAAIEAAAERDPAIRREIGRITNTIIDADKLENYGTPKAQGYLRHWANAFGRPAAEPTDTREPARGESPPKSPAPAEGR
;
A
#
# COMPACT_ATOMS: atom_id res chain seq x y z
N MET A 1 -43.61 -59.91 66.39
CA MET A 1 -44.13 -58.64 66.95
C MET A 1 -43.06 -57.55 66.81
N LYS A 2 -43.49 -56.30 66.59
CA LYS A 2 -42.75 -55.02 66.68
C LYS A 2 -41.50 -54.75 65.80
N ARG A 3 -41.61 -53.60 65.12
CA ARG A 3 -40.60 -52.76 64.44
C ARG A 3 -39.34 -52.49 65.30
N SER A 4 -38.17 -52.25 64.67
CA SER A 4 -37.72 -50.90 64.31
C SER A 4 -36.38 -50.85 63.55
N GLN A 5 -36.25 -49.88 62.64
CA GLN A 5 -35.02 -49.30 62.07
C GLN A 5 -34.43 -48.26 63.10
N PRO A 6 -33.31 -47.51 62.92
CA PRO A 6 -32.61 -47.18 61.65
C PRO A 6 -31.06 -46.89 61.68
N PHE A 7 -30.53 -46.44 60.52
CA PHE A 7 -29.35 -45.58 60.25
C PHE A 7 -27.90 -46.03 60.58
N GLY A 8 -26.97 -45.90 59.61
CA GLY A 8 -25.53 -46.18 59.81
C GLY A 8 -24.59 -46.18 58.58
N LEU A 9 -24.59 -45.09 57.79
CA LEU A 9 -23.60 -44.56 56.83
C LEU A 9 -22.22 -45.26 56.54
N LEU A 10 -21.86 -45.39 55.24
CA LEU A 10 -20.50 -45.54 54.62
C LEU A 10 -19.63 -46.78 55.04
N ALA A 11 -18.65 -47.30 54.30
CA ALA A 11 -18.20 -47.23 52.89
C ALA A 11 -17.36 -48.54 52.63
N ALA A 12 -16.80 -48.90 51.47
CA ALA A 12 -16.75 -48.38 50.09
C ALA A 12 -16.49 -49.58 49.13
N ILE A 13 -16.41 -49.38 47.80
CA ILE A 13 -15.91 -50.38 46.84
C ILE A 13 -14.87 -49.76 45.90
N VAL A 14 -13.73 -50.43 45.73
CA VAL A 14 -12.73 -50.10 44.71
C VAL A 14 -13.13 -50.73 43.38
N GLY A 15 -13.29 -49.90 42.34
CA GLY A 15 -13.60 -50.35 40.98
C GLY A 15 -12.83 -49.51 39.95
N PHE A 16 -11.75 -50.06 39.42
CA PHE A 16 -10.88 -49.39 38.46
C PHE A 16 -11.50 -49.50 37.05
N ALA A 17 -11.97 -48.39 36.48
CA ALA A 17 -12.47 -48.33 35.11
C ALA A 17 -11.74 -47.21 34.35
N THR A 18 -10.79 -47.59 33.49
CA THR A 18 -10.06 -46.67 32.63
C THR A 18 -10.97 -46.17 31.51
N LEU A 19 -11.52 -44.97 31.68
CA LEU A 19 -12.33 -44.31 30.68
C LEU A 19 -11.42 -43.69 29.60
N GLY A 20 -11.47 -44.23 28.38
CA GLY A 20 -10.71 -43.71 27.24
C GLY A 20 -11.24 -42.34 26.82
N LEU A 21 -10.53 -41.27 27.18
CA LEU A 21 -10.89 -39.91 26.80
C LEU A 21 -10.55 -39.65 25.33
N ALA A 22 -11.51 -39.92 24.45
CA ALA A 22 -11.45 -39.48 23.06
C ALA A 22 -11.51 -37.94 23.03
N ALA A 23 -10.34 -37.31 22.90
CA ALA A 23 -10.25 -35.86 22.77
C ALA A 23 -10.77 -35.44 21.39
N SER A 24 -12.04 -35.02 21.33
CA SER A 24 -12.59 -34.29 20.19
C SER A 24 -11.73 -33.04 19.97
N ARG A 25 -10.93 -33.03 18.90
CA ARG A 25 -10.33 -31.80 18.40
C ARG A 25 -11.45 -30.93 17.87
N SER A 26 -11.83 -29.92 18.65
CA SER A 26 -12.56 -28.77 18.15
C SER A 26 -11.67 -28.10 17.10
N VAL A 27 -11.99 -28.28 15.82
CA VAL A 27 -11.59 -27.31 14.81
C VAL A 27 -12.43 -26.08 15.13
N ALA A 28 -11.78 -25.02 15.58
CA ALA A 28 -12.41 -23.71 15.60
C ALA A 28 -12.48 -23.26 14.13
N ASP A 29 -13.65 -23.40 13.51
CA ASP A 29 -13.98 -22.57 12.37
C ASP A 29 -14.01 -21.13 12.87
N ASP A 30 -13.17 -20.27 12.30
CA ASP A 30 -13.32 -18.82 12.51
C ASP A 30 -14.69 -18.40 11.95
N GLU A 31 -15.46 -17.68 12.76
CA GLU A 31 -16.82 -17.28 12.41
C GLU A 31 -16.80 -16.40 11.13
N PRO A 32 -17.67 -16.67 10.12
CA PRO A 32 -17.60 -15.94 8.85
C PRO A 32 -17.72 -14.43 9.02
N ILE A 33 -16.69 -13.70 8.58
CA ILE A 33 -16.63 -12.25 8.71
C ILE A 33 -17.35 -11.60 7.54
N PHE A 34 -18.54 -11.05 7.81
CA PHE A 34 -19.32 -10.30 6.83
C PHE A 34 -18.99 -8.79 6.88
N SER A 35 -19.03 -8.14 5.71
CA SER A 35 -18.97 -6.69 5.54
C SER A 35 -19.45 -6.34 4.13
N GLY A 36 -20.37 -5.39 3.97
CA GLY A 36 -20.88 -5.02 2.64
C GLY A 36 -21.97 -5.97 2.09
N PRO A 37 -22.64 -5.60 0.99
CA PRO A 37 -23.59 -6.49 0.31
C PRO A 37 -22.92 -7.79 -0.18
N GLN A 38 -23.63 -8.90 -0.08
CA GLN A 38 -23.12 -10.24 -0.35
C GLN A 38 -23.24 -10.63 -1.83
N VAL A 39 -22.53 -11.68 -2.26
CA VAL A 39 -22.53 -12.13 -3.66
C VAL A 39 -23.96 -12.46 -4.11
N GLY A 40 -24.38 -11.87 -5.24
CA GLY A 40 -25.74 -11.95 -5.79
C GLY A 40 -26.69 -10.84 -5.31
N GLU A 41 -26.37 -10.13 -4.24
CA GLU A 41 -27.13 -8.97 -3.79
C GLU A 41 -26.91 -7.75 -4.69
N ARG A 42 -27.79 -6.75 -4.58
CA ARG A 42 -27.66 -5.49 -5.31
C ARG A 42 -26.47 -4.70 -4.78
N LEU A 43 -25.87 -3.90 -5.65
CA LEU A 43 -24.90 -2.87 -5.31
C LEU A 43 -25.65 -1.51 -5.31
N PRO A 44 -26.03 -0.95 -4.14
CA PRO A 44 -26.77 0.32 -4.10
C PRO A 44 -25.89 1.51 -4.48
N ALA A 45 -26.50 2.54 -5.08
CA ALA A 45 -25.89 3.86 -5.21
C ALA A 45 -25.53 4.45 -3.82
N PHE A 46 -24.45 5.22 -3.76
CA PHE A 46 -24.03 5.96 -2.57
C PHE A 46 -23.21 7.20 -2.95
N VAL A 47 -23.06 8.14 -2.02
CA VAL A 47 -22.33 9.39 -2.25
C VAL A 47 -20.98 9.37 -1.53
N VAL A 48 -19.94 9.82 -2.20
CA VAL A 48 -18.64 10.17 -1.61
C VAL A 48 -18.22 11.57 -2.04
N ARG A 49 -17.41 12.26 -1.23
CA ARG A 49 -16.77 13.50 -1.63
C ARG A 49 -15.41 13.21 -2.25
N GLY A 50 -15.25 13.52 -3.54
CA GLY A 50 -14.00 13.32 -4.28
C GLY A 50 -12.85 14.18 -3.74
N VAL A 51 -11.63 13.66 -3.77
CA VAL A 51 -10.49 14.27 -3.05
C VAL A 51 -9.45 14.94 -3.96
N PHE A 52 -9.28 14.43 -5.18
CA PHE A 52 -8.18 14.80 -6.07
C PHE A 52 -8.67 15.43 -7.38
N ASP A 53 -7.81 16.29 -7.94
CA ASP A 53 -7.89 16.85 -9.29
C ASP A 53 -9.29 17.37 -9.66
N ASP A 54 -9.80 17.05 -10.84
CA ASP A 54 -11.06 17.58 -11.36
C ASP A 54 -12.30 17.13 -10.57
N VAL A 55 -12.16 16.15 -9.67
CA VAL A 55 -13.25 15.68 -8.79
C VAL A 55 -13.13 16.17 -7.34
N ALA A 56 -12.11 16.96 -7.02
CA ALA A 56 -11.90 17.49 -5.67
C ALA A 56 -13.10 18.32 -5.17
N GLY A 57 -13.64 17.94 -4.00
CA GLY A 57 -14.79 18.58 -3.37
C GLY A 57 -16.15 18.26 -4.00
N LYS A 58 -16.21 17.51 -5.11
CA LYS A 58 -17.46 17.13 -5.78
C LYS A 58 -18.07 15.88 -5.16
N GLU A 59 -19.38 15.76 -5.23
CA GLU A 59 -20.08 14.50 -4.94
C GLU A 59 -19.91 13.52 -6.11
N LEU A 60 -19.60 12.28 -5.79
CA LEU A 60 -19.41 11.17 -6.73
C LEU A 60 -20.24 9.97 -6.30
N ASP A 61 -20.74 9.22 -7.28
CA ASP A 61 -21.30 7.87 -7.11
C ASP A 61 -20.61 6.93 -8.10
N PHE A 62 -19.75 6.07 -7.59
CA PHE A 62 -18.99 5.12 -8.41
C PHE A 62 -19.87 4.03 -9.04
N VAL A 63 -20.99 3.67 -8.40
CA VAL A 63 -21.91 2.62 -8.86
C VAL A 63 -22.72 3.11 -10.04
N THR A 64 -23.30 4.31 -9.94
CA THR A 64 -24.02 4.93 -11.06
C THR A 64 -23.07 5.24 -12.22
N ALA A 65 -21.86 5.75 -11.96
CA ALA A 65 -20.85 6.04 -13.00
C ALA A 65 -20.30 4.79 -13.72
N ALA A 66 -20.41 3.60 -13.11
CA ALA A 66 -20.08 2.35 -13.79
C ALA A 66 -21.11 1.97 -14.86
N GLU A 67 -22.34 2.48 -14.82
CA GLU A 67 -23.41 2.18 -15.79
C GLU A 67 -23.68 0.66 -15.97
N GLY A 68 -23.50 -0.11 -14.89
CA GLY A 68 -23.65 -1.57 -14.89
C GLY A 68 -22.44 -2.35 -15.43
N ARG A 69 -21.38 -1.67 -15.90
CA ARG A 69 -20.09 -2.30 -16.22
C ARG A 69 -19.46 -2.95 -14.98
N PRO A 70 -18.49 -3.87 -15.16
CA PRO A 70 -17.69 -4.38 -14.06
C PRO A 70 -17.08 -3.26 -13.22
N ILE A 71 -17.17 -3.37 -11.90
CA ILE A 71 -16.68 -2.37 -10.94
C ILE A 71 -15.94 -3.04 -9.79
N VAL A 72 -14.85 -2.42 -9.33
CA VAL A 72 -14.19 -2.75 -8.06
C VAL A 72 -14.29 -1.56 -7.10
N LEU A 73 -14.90 -1.80 -5.94
CA LEU A 73 -14.98 -0.85 -4.83
C LEU A 73 -14.05 -1.29 -3.70
N ILE A 74 -13.22 -0.37 -3.20
CA ILE A 74 -12.30 -0.60 -2.09
C ILE A 74 -12.66 0.36 -0.95
N PHE A 75 -13.35 -0.15 0.07
CA PHE A 75 -13.64 0.58 1.29
C PHE A 75 -12.49 0.43 2.29
N VAL A 76 -11.88 1.55 2.68
CA VAL A 76 -10.74 1.62 3.60
C VAL A 76 -11.24 2.07 4.98
N HIS A 77 -11.24 1.13 5.93
CA HIS A 77 -11.70 1.32 7.31
C HIS A 77 -10.59 1.72 8.27
N ASP A 78 -9.38 1.19 8.06
CA ASP A 78 -8.18 1.50 8.85
C ASP A 78 -7.00 1.77 7.93
N VAL A 79 -6.20 2.77 8.30
CA VAL A 79 -5.15 3.35 7.47
C VAL A 79 -3.78 2.96 8.01
N ASN A 80 -3.24 1.86 7.51
CA ASN A 80 -1.90 1.40 7.87
C ASN A 80 -1.16 0.83 6.64
N ARG A 81 0.09 0.37 6.84
CA ARG A 81 0.97 -0.09 5.76
C ARG A 81 0.35 -1.21 4.91
N GLN A 82 -0.42 -2.13 5.52
CA GLN A 82 -0.99 -3.27 4.82
C GLN A 82 -2.23 -2.86 3.99
N SER A 83 -3.15 -2.06 4.56
CA SER A 83 -4.33 -1.57 3.83
C SER A 83 -3.94 -0.64 2.68
N ILE A 84 -2.97 0.27 2.89
CA ILE A 84 -2.42 1.12 1.82
C ILE A 84 -1.73 0.27 0.74
N GLY A 85 -0.95 -0.74 1.13
CA GLY A 85 -0.27 -1.63 0.19
C GLY A 85 -1.23 -2.39 -0.72
N MET A 86 -2.29 -2.97 -0.15
CA MET A 86 -3.36 -3.65 -0.88
C MET A 86 -4.14 -2.67 -1.76
N THR A 87 -4.64 -1.57 -1.18
CA THR A 87 -5.44 -0.56 -1.89
C THR A 87 -4.72 -0.02 -3.10
N ARG A 88 -3.45 0.43 -2.96
CA ARG A 88 -2.66 0.94 -4.09
C ARG A 88 -2.44 -0.11 -5.17
N THR A 89 -2.04 -1.33 -4.80
CA THR A 89 -1.71 -2.38 -5.78
C THR A 89 -2.95 -2.78 -6.58
N LEU A 90 -4.08 -2.92 -5.88
CA LEU A 90 -5.35 -3.28 -6.51
C LEU A 90 -5.92 -2.14 -7.35
N SER A 91 -5.98 -0.91 -6.82
CA SER A 91 -6.55 0.22 -7.56
C SER A 91 -5.69 0.67 -8.75
N GLN A 92 -4.37 0.48 -8.69
CA GLN A 92 -3.48 0.68 -9.85
C GLN A 92 -3.79 -0.32 -10.96
N TYR A 93 -4.01 -1.59 -10.62
CA TYR A 93 -4.38 -2.63 -11.58
C TYR A 93 -5.76 -2.36 -12.20
N THR A 94 -6.76 -2.02 -11.39
CA THR A 94 -8.13 -1.82 -11.90
C THR A 94 -8.28 -0.50 -12.66
N ALA A 95 -7.65 0.60 -12.22
CA ALA A 95 -7.64 1.86 -12.95
C ALA A 95 -6.88 1.76 -14.29
N GLY A 96 -5.80 0.97 -14.33
CA GLY A 96 -5.09 0.65 -15.57
C GLY A 96 -5.90 -0.15 -16.60
N ARG A 97 -7.08 -0.66 -16.22
CA ARG A 97 -8.04 -1.37 -17.09
C ARG A 97 -9.32 -0.55 -17.35
N ALA A 98 -9.31 0.75 -17.07
CA ALA A 98 -10.47 1.62 -17.31
C ALA A 98 -10.91 1.63 -18.79
N ASP A 99 -9.95 1.58 -19.72
CA ASP A 99 -10.20 1.52 -21.17
C ASP A 99 -10.82 0.17 -21.62
N GLU A 100 -10.66 -0.89 -20.82
CA GLU A 100 -11.36 -2.18 -21.01
C GLU A 100 -12.78 -2.16 -20.42
N GLY A 101 -13.19 -1.05 -19.81
CA GLY A 101 -14.49 -0.87 -19.17
C GLY A 101 -14.55 -1.23 -17.70
N LEU A 102 -13.42 -1.56 -17.04
CA LEU A 102 -13.38 -1.86 -15.61
C LEU A 102 -13.41 -0.57 -14.78
N ALA A 103 -14.54 -0.31 -14.11
CA ALA A 103 -14.68 0.81 -13.19
C ALA A 103 -13.95 0.54 -11.86
N THR A 104 -13.41 1.60 -11.26
CA THR A 104 -12.72 1.57 -9.96
C THR A 104 -13.33 2.65 -9.06
N GLY A 105 -13.45 2.37 -7.76
CA GLY A 105 -13.79 3.38 -6.76
C GLY A 105 -13.11 3.08 -5.43
N VAL A 106 -12.31 4.01 -4.91
CA VAL A 106 -11.71 3.89 -3.58
C VAL A 106 -12.47 4.80 -2.62
N VAL A 107 -12.99 4.22 -1.54
CA VAL A 107 -13.83 4.89 -0.55
C VAL A 107 -13.12 4.90 0.79
N TRP A 108 -12.76 6.08 1.28
CA TRP A 108 -12.22 6.26 2.63
C TRP A 108 -13.36 6.39 3.64
N LEU A 109 -13.22 5.74 4.79
CA LEU A 109 -14.18 5.81 5.89
C LEU A 109 -13.52 6.49 7.09
N ASP A 110 -14.07 7.63 7.49
CA ASP A 110 -13.57 8.45 8.60
C ASP A 110 -14.73 9.28 9.17
N ASP A 111 -14.69 9.60 10.46
CA ASP A 111 -15.72 10.43 11.11
C ASP A 111 -15.50 11.93 10.85
N ASP A 112 -14.30 12.37 10.45
CA ASP A 112 -14.00 13.73 10.00
C ASP A 112 -13.57 13.76 8.52
N LEU A 113 -14.56 14.06 7.68
CA LEU A 113 -14.44 14.25 6.23
C LEU A 113 -13.32 15.23 5.82
N THR A 114 -13.03 16.25 6.64
CA THR A 114 -11.99 17.26 6.37
C THR A 114 -10.61 16.77 6.82
N ALA A 115 -10.51 16.06 7.94
CA ALA A 115 -9.27 15.43 8.38
C ALA A 115 -8.81 14.35 7.39
N ALA A 116 -9.74 13.49 6.95
CA ALA A 116 -9.50 12.43 5.97
C ALA A 116 -9.01 12.97 4.63
N GLU A 117 -9.67 13.99 4.07
CA GLU A 117 -9.20 14.67 2.85
C GLU A 117 -7.77 15.21 2.99
N ASN A 118 -7.48 15.87 4.11
CA ASN A 118 -6.15 16.43 4.35
C ASN A 118 -5.10 15.33 4.55
N GLN A 119 -5.48 14.19 5.14
CA GLN A 119 -4.61 13.01 5.26
C GLN A 119 -4.33 12.40 3.88
N LEU A 120 -5.36 12.19 3.06
CA LEU A 120 -5.24 11.70 1.69
C LEU A 120 -4.36 12.62 0.83
N LYS A 121 -4.55 13.94 0.90
CA LYS A 121 -3.69 14.93 0.23
C LYS A 121 -2.22 14.82 0.63
N ARG A 122 -1.92 14.57 1.91
CA ARG A 122 -0.54 14.32 2.39
C ARG A 122 0.04 13.00 1.89
N MET A 123 -0.76 11.92 1.84
CA MET A 123 -0.29 10.59 1.43
C MET A 123 -0.49 10.26 -0.05
N ARG A 124 -0.85 11.24 -0.90
CA ARG A 124 -1.15 11.02 -2.34
C ARG A 124 -0.06 10.21 -3.06
N HIS A 125 1.21 10.44 -2.72
CA HIS A 125 2.38 9.72 -3.25
C HIS A 125 2.42 8.21 -2.90
N ALA A 126 1.57 7.73 -2.00
CA ALA A 126 1.46 6.33 -1.57
C ALA A 126 0.19 5.64 -2.09
N LEU A 127 -0.59 6.33 -2.92
CA LEU A 127 -1.81 5.84 -3.56
C LEU A 127 -1.57 5.67 -5.08
N ALA A 128 -2.49 5.03 -5.79
CA ALA A 128 -2.45 4.98 -7.25
C ALA A 128 -2.84 6.36 -7.81
N PRO A 129 -2.12 6.93 -8.79
CA PRO A 129 -2.34 8.30 -9.26
C PRO A 129 -3.66 8.45 -10.02
N ASP A 130 -4.07 7.41 -10.77
CA ASP A 130 -5.22 7.43 -11.68
C ASP A 130 -6.49 6.83 -11.06
N ALA A 131 -6.41 6.31 -9.83
CA ALA A 131 -7.57 5.72 -9.16
C ALA A 131 -8.47 6.81 -8.55
N PRO A 132 -9.77 6.85 -8.87
CA PRO A 132 -10.67 7.83 -8.28
C PRO A 132 -10.90 7.49 -6.79
N ILE A 133 -10.61 8.47 -5.93
CA ILE A 133 -10.65 8.35 -4.47
C ILE A 133 -11.62 9.40 -3.92
N GLY A 134 -12.57 8.93 -3.10
CA GLY A 134 -13.50 9.76 -2.34
C GLY A 134 -13.52 9.37 -0.86
N VAL A 135 -13.99 10.27 0.00
CA VAL A 135 -14.31 9.96 1.40
C VAL A 135 -15.82 9.84 1.54
N SER A 136 -16.32 8.84 2.27
CA SER A 136 -17.76 8.69 2.51
C SER A 136 -18.31 9.87 3.30
N VAL A 137 -19.48 10.37 2.89
CA VAL A 137 -20.18 11.45 3.61
C VAL A 137 -20.95 10.93 4.83
N ASP A 138 -21.11 9.61 4.97
CA ASP A 138 -21.85 8.93 6.03
C ASP A 138 -20.97 8.56 7.25
N GLY A 139 -19.70 8.98 7.26
CA GLY A 139 -18.77 8.75 8.38
C GLY A 139 -18.05 7.40 8.31
N ARG A 140 -17.51 6.94 9.46
CA ARG A 140 -16.68 5.73 9.53
C ARG A 140 -17.43 4.41 9.34
N GLU A 141 -18.74 4.39 9.53
CA GLU A 141 -19.58 3.21 9.22
C GLU A 141 -19.87 3.10 7.70
N GLY A 142 -19.61 4.17 6.94
CA GLY A 142 -19.83 4.24 5.49
C GLY A 142 -21.31 4.23 5.08
N PRO A 143 -21.61 3.97 3.80
CA PRO A 143 -22.98 4.02 3.29
C PRO A 143 -23.90 3.08 4.08
N GLY A 144 -24.93 3.63 4.72
CA GLY A 144 -25.81 2.87 5.63
C GLY A 144 -26.53 1.68 4.99
N SER A 145 -26.67 1.67 3.66
CA SER A 145 -27.22 0.57 2.86
C SER A 145 -26.26 -0.60 2.64
N TYR A 146 -24.97 -0.46 2.97
CA TYR A 146 -23.94 -1.48 2.73
C TYR A 146 -23.69 -2.37 3.95
N GLY A 147 -23.96 -1.92 5.18
CA GLY A 147 -23.70 -2.73 6.39
C GLY A 147 -22.23 -3.13 6.51
N LEU A 148 -21.32 -2.15 6.39
CA LEU A 148 -19.88 -2.39 6.47
C LEU A 148 -19.45 -2.69 7.92
N ASN A 149 -18.43 -3.53 8.06
CA ASN A 149 -17.95 -4.00 9.36
C ASN A 149 -16.70 -3.22 9.80
N ARG A 150 -16.88 -2.30 10.74
CA ARG A 150 -15.81 -1.46 11.32
C ARG A 150 -14.61 -2.19 11.96
N ASN A 151 -14.66 -3.53 12.06
CA ASN A 151 -13.60 -4.37 12.62
C ASN A 151 -12.71 -5.02 11.53
N VAL A 152 -13.04 -4.86 10.24
CA VAL A 152 -12.11 -5.19 9.14
C VAL A 152 -11.31 -3.95 8.74
N MET A 153 -10.11 -4.13 8.19
CA MET A 153 -9.32 -3.01 7.67
C MET A 153 -9.77 -2.59 6.26
N LEU A 154 -10.17 -3.56 5.43
CA LEU A 154 -10.66 -3.33 4.07
C LEU A 154 -11.95 -4.13 3.84
N THR A 155 -12.87 -3.55 3.08
CA THR A 155 -13.94 -4.30 2.40
C THR A 155 -13.80 -4.06 0.91
N ILE A 156 -13.56 -5.12 0.15
CA ILE A 156 -13.37 -5.06 -1.30
C ILE A 156 -14.56 -5.75 -1.95
N LEU A 157 -15.28 -5.03 -2.79
CA LEU A 157 -16.40 -5.56 -3.56
C LEU A 157 -16.03 -5.57 -5.04
N VAL A 158 -16.31 -6.68 -5.70
CA VAL A 158 -16.33 -6.80 -7.16
C VAL A 158 -17.81 -6.90 -7.55
N GLY A 159 -18.22 -6.20 -8.60
CA GLY A 159 -19.60 -6.24 -9.06
C GLY A 159 -19.72 -6.05 -10.57
N ALA A 160 -20.88 -6.42 -11.10
CA ALA A 160 -21.31 -6.18 -12.48
C ALA A 160 -22.85 -6.17 -12.53
N GLU A 161 -23.44 -5.53 -13.54
CA GLU A 161 -24.89 -5.47 -13.75
C GLU A 161 -25.68 -4.97 -12.51
N GLY A 162 -25.07 -4.08 -11.71
CA GLY A 162 -25.65 -3.55 -10.47
C GLY A 162 -25.75 -4.57 -9.32
N LYS A 163 -24.96 -5.64 -9.34
CA LYS A 163 -24.87 -6.67 -8.30
C LYS A 163 -23.44 -6.94 -7.88
N VAL A 164 -23.27 -7.48 -6.67
CA VAL A 164 -21.99 -7.99 -6.18
C VAL A 164 -21.71 -9.37 -6.78
N THR A 165 -20.52 -9.55 -7.35
CA THR A 165 -19.99 -10.82 -7.87
C THR A 165 -18.85 -11.37 -6.99
N GLY A 166 -18.21 -10.53 -6.18
CA GLY A 166 -17.22 -10.94 -5.17
C GLY A 166 -17.21 -9.99 -3.97
N ASN A 167 -17.02 -10.52 -2.77
CA ASN A 167 -16.92 -9.74 -1.53
C ASN A 167 -15.77 -10.28 -0.68
N PHE A 168 -14.87 -9.40 -0.23
CA PHE A 168 -13.70 -9.72 0.58
C PHE A 168 -13.60 -8.77 1.77
N ALA A 169 -13.93 -9.26 2.97
CA ALA A 169 -13.83 -8.54 4.23
C ALA A 169 -12.50 -8.90 4.94
N LEU A 170 -11.50 -8.02 4.85
CA LEU A 170 -10.12 -8.33 5.25
C LEU A 170 -9.75 -7.69 6.59
N VAL A 171 -9.64 -8.49 7.65
CA VAL A 171 -9.16 -8.05 8.98
C VAL A 171 -7.69 -7.65 8.94
N GLN A 172 -6.85 -8.38 8.19
CA GLN A 172 -5.44 -8.04 7.95
C GLN A 172 -5.07 -8.40 6.51
N PRO A 173 -5.05 -7.43 5.57
CA PRO A 173 -4.82 -7.72 4.17
C PRO A 173 -3.39 -8.19 3.91
N SER A 174 -3.29 -9.27 3.15
CA SER A 174 -2.07 -9.92 2.70
C SER A 174 -2.02 -9.92 1.18
N LEU A 175 -1.07 -9.18 0.61
CA LEU A 175 -0.80 -9.17 -0.83
C LEU A 175 -0.45 -10.57 -1.39
N GLN A 176 0.03 -11.51 -0.56
CA GLN A 176 0.38 -12.86 -0.99
C GLN A 176 -0.81 -13.83 -0.99
N VAL A 177 -1.80 -13.60 -0.13
CA VAL A 177 -2.93 -14.53 0.09
C VAL A 177 -4.21 -14.00 -0.55
N ASP A 178 -4.57 -12.74 -0.29
CA ASP A 178 -5.87 -12.20 -0.69
C ASP A 178 -5.84 -11.70 -2.14
N LEU A 179 -4.77 -11.00 -2.54
CA LEU A 179 -4.69 -10.39 -3.87
C LEU A 179 -4.90 -11.42 -5.01
N PRO A 180 -4.32 -12.63 -5.00
CA PRO A 180 -4.55 -13.61 -6.07
C PRO A 180 -6.00 -14.12 -6.13
N ILE A 181 -6.72 -14.10 -5.00
CA ILE A 181 -8.14 -14.48 -4.92
C ILE A 181 -9.02 -13.36 -5.47
N ILE A 182 -8.74 -12.12 -5.06
CA ILE A 182 -9.45 -10.91 -5.52
C ILE A 182 -9.26 -10.71 -7.03
N LEU A 183 -8.01 -10.80 -7.53
CA LEU A 183 -7.70 -10.69 -8.95
C LEU A 183 -8.42 -11.75 -9.79
N ARG A 184 -8.54 -12.98 -9.28
CA ARG A 184 -9.33 -14.02 -9.94
C ARG A 184 -10.80 -13.63 -10.06
N SER A 185 -11.42 -13.17 -8.98
CA SER A 185 -12.81 -12.71 -8.99
C SER A 185 -13.03 -11.51 -9.95
N ILE A 186 -12.05 -10.61 -10.05
CA ILE A 186 -12.07 -9.51 -11.03
C ILE A 186 -11.97 -10.06 -12.46
N VAL A 187 -11.06 -10.98 -12.76
CA VAL A 187 -10.94 -11.59 -14.09
C VAL A 187 -12.16 -12.43 -14.46
N GLU A 188 -12.78 -13.13 -13.51
CA GLU A 188 -14.04 -13.86 -13.71
C GLU A 188 -15.22 -12.92 -13.97
N THR A 189 -15.22 -11.71 -13.40
CA THR A 189 -16.30 -10.72 -13.57
C THR A 189 -16.10 -9.83 -14.82
N ALA A 190 -14.88 -9.38 -15.07
CA ALA A 190 -14.54 -8.37 -16.08
C ALA A 190 -13.80 -8.95 -17.31
N GLY A 191 -13.47 -10.23 -17.30
CA GLY A 191 -12.60 -10.86 -18.30
C GLY A 191 -11.13 -10.41 -18.17
N GLY A 192 -10.37 -10.72 -19.22
CA GLY A 192 -8.91 -10.51 -19.29
C GLY A 192 -8.12 -11.75 -18.86
N GLU A 193 -6.80 -11.60 -18.75
CA GLU A 193 -5.90 -12.64 -18.24
C GLU A 193 -5.50 -12.38 -16.79
N MET A 194 -5.19 -13.44 -16.05
CA MET A 194 -4.65 -13.33 -14.69
C MET A 194 -3.24 -12.73 -14.76
N PRO A 195 -2.98 -11.53 -14.17
CA PRO A 195 -1.66 -10.93 -14.21
C PRO A 195 -0.66 -11.73 -13.37
N LYS A 196 0.62 -11.70 -13.75
CA LYS A 196 1.69 -12.21 -12.87
C LYS A 196 1.87 -11.25 -11.71
N LEU A 197 1.89 -11.78 -10.49
CA LEU A 197 1.93 -10.97 -9.28
C LEU A 197 3.22 -10.14 -9.20
N GLU A 198 4.32 -10.67 -9.72
CA GLU A 198 5.64 -10.02 -9.77
C GLU A 198 5.67 -8.81 -10.72
N GLU A 199 4.74 -8.73 -11.67
CA GLU A 199 4.61 -7.66 -12.67
C GLU A 199 3.65 -6.55 -12.21
N LEU A 200 2.93 -6.76 -11.09
CA LEU A 200 1.99 -5.78 -10.55
C LEU A 200 2.70 -4.62 -9.85
N ALA A 201 2.46 -3.41 -10.37
CA ALA A 201 2.93 -2.16 -9.77
C ALA A 201 2.43 -2.03 -8.32
N GLY A 202 3.38 -2.07 -7.39
CA GLY A 202 3.11 -1.94 -5.96
C GLY A 202 3.50 -3.15 -5.12
N MET A 203 3.74 -4.31 -5.73
CA MET A 203 4.30 -5.45 -5.00
C MET A 203 5.69 -5.16 -4.44
N PRO A 204 6.00 -5.60 -3.21
CA PRO A 204 7.38 -5.63 -2.75
C PRO A 204 8.18 -6.62 -3.62
N PRO A 205 9.46 -6.34 -3.91
CA PRO A 205 10.27 -7.24 -4.72
C PRO A 205 10.35 -8.62 -4.05
N MET A 206 9.81 -9.63 -4.72
CA MET A 206 9.86 -11.01 -4.24
C MET A 206 11.32 -11.43 -4.04
N PRO A 207 11.73 -11.89 -2.84
CA PRO A 207 13.07 -12.42 -2.66
C PRO A 207 13.22 -13.66 -3.54
N ARG A 208 14.16 -13.62 -4.49
CA ARG A 208 14.47 -14.77 -5.34
C ARG A 208 14.78 -15.97 -4.46
N ALA A 209 14.04 -17.07 -4.65
CA ALA A 209 14.20 -18.28 -3.86
C ALA A 209 15.67 -18.72 -3.83
N GLY A 210 16.24 -18.81 -2.62
CA GLY A 210 17.65 -19.19 -2.40
C GLY A 210 18.65 -18.05 -2.28
N SER A 211 18.26 -16.78 -2.40
CA SER A 211 19.09 -15.64 -2.00
C SER A 211 18.55 -14.98 -0.73
N PRO A 212 19.28 -14.94 0.40
CA PRO A 212 18.94 -13.99 1.45
C PRO A 212 18.96 -12.59 0.81
N ALA A 213 18.03 -11.71 1.23
CA ALA A 213 18.11 -10.32 0.85
C ALA A 213 19.54 -9.83 1.19
N PRO A 214 20.27 -9.17 0.26
CA PRO A 214 21.58 -8.62 0.60
C PRO A 214 21.37 -7.72 1.81
N GLU A 215 21.97 -8.09 2.95
CA GLU A 215 21.86 -7.26 4.15
C GLU A 215 22.33 -5.87 3.74
N PRO A 216 21.54 -4.81 3.97
CA PRO A 216 21.97 -3.47 3.61
C PRO A 216 23.33 -3.25 4.29
N PRO A 217 24.37 -2.82 3.54
CA PRO A 217 25.71 -2.68 4.09
C PRO A 217 25.65 -1.96 5.44
N ASN A 218 26.37 -2.46 6.45
CA ASN A 218 26.23 -1.88 7.79
C ASN A 218 26.93 -0.51 7.85
N LEU A 219 26.21 0.52 7.39
CA LEU A 219 26.68 1.90 7.29
C LEU A 219 26.59 2.66 8.62
N ARG A 220 25.99 2.08 9.68
CA ARG A 220 25.85 2.74 11.00
C ARG A 220 27.18 3.24 11.58
N PRO A 221 28.30 2.49 11.54
CA PRO A 221 29.58 2.98 12.04
C PRO A 221 30.13 4.16 11.21
N LEU A 222 29.89 4.15 9.90
CA LEU A 222 30.35 5.17 8.97
C LEU A 222 29.52 6.46 9.04
N LEU A 223 28.21 6.34 9.24
CA LEU A 223 27.27 7.47 9.32
C LEU A 223 27.21 8.12 10.71
N ALA A 224 27.68 7.45 11.77
CA ALA A 224 27.59 7.99 13.14
C ALA A 224 28.21 9.40 13.31
N PRO A 225 29.38 9.73 12.75
CA PRO A 225 29.95 11.09 12.83
C PRO A 225 29.19 12.14 12.00
N LEU A 226 28.39 11.72 11.01
CA LEU A 226 27.62 12.61 10.13
C LEU A 226 26.21 12.90 10.67
N ILE A 227 25.69 12.04 11.55
CA ILE A 227 24.40 12.21 12.23
C ILE A 227 24.57 13.08 13.49
N ARG A 228 25.71 12.95 14.19
CA ARG A 228 26.01 13.67 15.44
C ARG A 228 26.21 15.18 15.23
N ARG A 229 25.44 15.99 15.96
CA ARG A 229 25.52 17.46 15.94
C ARG A 229 26.76 18.03 16.66
N ASP A 230 27.47 17.20 17.41
CA ASP A 230 28.67 17.53 18.20
C ASP A 230 29.97 16.91 17.63
N ALA A 231 29.92 16.33 16.43
CA ALA A 231 31.08 15.73 15.79
C ALA A 231 32.10 16.81 15.35
N SER A 232 33.38 16.58 15.58
CA SER A 232 34.43 17.47 15.09
C SER A 232 34.58 17.37 13.57
N ASP A 233 35.00 18.47 12.94
CA ASP A 233 35.29 18.56 11.51
C ASP A 233 36.18 17.40 11.00
N ALA A 234 37.26 17.09 11.73
CA ALA A 234 38.17 16.01 11.38
C ALA A 234 37.57 14.60 11.59
N ALA A 235 36.49 14.44 12.35
CA ALA A 235 35.72 13.20 12.42
C ALA A 235 34.73 13.10 11.24
N VAL A 236 34.10 14.22 10.86
CA VAL A 236 33.21 14.33 9.69
C VAL A 236 33.97 14.03 8.39
N GLU A 237 35.13 14.64 8.17
CA GLU A 237 35.96 14.41 6.96
C GLU A 237 36.41 12.95 6.84
N ARG A 238 36.89 12.34 7.94
CA ARG A 238 37.29 10.93 7.94
C ARG A 238 36.12 9.98 7.67
N ALA A 239 34.93 10.29 8.19
CA ALA A 239 33.72 9.54 7.90
C ALA A 239 33.29 9.67 6.44
N ALA A 240 33.33 10.89 5.89
CA ALA A 240 33.00 11.16 4.50
C ALA A 240 33.94 10.44 3.53
N ALA A 241 35.26 10.55 3.73
CA ALA A 241 36.24 9.85 2.91
C ALA A 241 36.10 8.32 2.99
N ALA A 242 35.76 7.77 4.16
CA ALA A 242 35.50 6.34 4.31
C ALA A 242 34.22 5.88 3.58
N ILE A 243 33.18 6.73 3.55
CA ILE A 243 31.94 6.47 2.80
C ILE A 243 32.18 6.54 1.30
N GLU A 244 32.91 7.55 0.82
CA GLU A 244 33.23 7.73 -0.60
C GLU A 244 34.08 6.56 -1.13
N ALA A 245 35.16 6.20 -0.41
CA ALA A 245 35.98 5.04 -0.76
C ALA A 245 35.23 3.70 -0.69
N ALA A 246 34.18 3.60 0.14
CA ALA A 246 33.31 2.43 0.19
C ALA A 246 32.28 2.43 -0.97
N ALA A 247 31.72 3.60 -1.33
CA ALA A 247 30.80 3.79 -2.44
C ALA A 247 31.46 3.61 -3.83
N GLU A 248 32.77 3.84 -3.95
CA GLU A 248 33.55 3.49 -5.13
C GLU A 248 33.75 1.99 -5.29
N ARG A 249 33.90 1.26 -4.18
CA ARG A 249 34.17 -0.20 -4.17
C ARG A 249 32.90 -1.04 -4.26
N ASP A 250 31.79 -0.54 -3.71
CA ASP A 250 30.50 -1.22 -3.70
C ASP A 250 29.37 -0.30 -4.20
N PRO A 251 28.83 -0.56 -5.41
CA PRO A 251 27.65 0.13 -5.93
C PRO A 251 26.40 0.03 -5.04
N ALA A 252 26.29 -0.96 -4.16
CA ALA A 252 25.20 -1.06 -3.18
C ALA A 252 25.33 0.00 -2.08
N ILE A 253 26.56 0.24 -1.58
CA ILE A 253 26.84 1.34 -0.64
C ILE A 253 26.52 2.69 -1.29
N ARG A 254 26.94 2.90 -2.55
CA ARG A 254 26.63 4.12 -3.30
C ARG A 254 25.12 4.38 -3.37
N ARG A 255 24.35 3.38 -3.80
CA ARG A 255 22.87 3.48 -3.90
C ARG A 255 22.23 3.75 -2.53
N GLU A 256 22.67 3.07 -1.47
CA GLU A 256 22.07 3.22 -0.15
C GLU A 256 22.38 4.58 0.48
N ILE A 257 23.59 5.12 0.32
CA ILE A 257 23.90 6.50 0.74
C ILE A 257 23.02 7.49 -0.03
N GLY A 258 22.93 7.38 -1.36
CA GLY A 258 22.06 8.24 -2.18
C GLY A 258 20.59 8.21 -1.73
N ARG A 259 20.06 7.01 -1.44
CA ARG A 259 18.71 6.82 -0.89
C ARG A 259 18.54 7.53 0.45
N ILE A 260 19.49 7.38 1.37
CA ILE A 260 19.46 8.02 2.69
C ILE A 260 19.49 9.54 2.56
N THR A 261 20.39 10.09 1.74
CA THR A 261 20.54 11.55 1.59
C THR A 261 19.34 12.19 0.92
N ASN A 262 18.76 11.57 -0.11
CA ASN A 262 17.52 12.05 -0.72
C ASN A 262 16.37 12.02 0.31
N THR A 263 16.20 10.91 1.04
CA THR A 263 15.16 10.80 2.10
C THR A 263 15.26 11.92 3.15
N ILE A 264 16.46 12.38 3.48
CA ILE A 264 16.69 13.47 4.45
C ILE A 264 16.36 14.85 3.86
N ILE A 265 16.69 15.08 2.58
CA ILE A 265 16.49 16.36 1.89
C ILE A 265 15.03 16.52 1.44
N ASP A 266 14.45 15.49 0.82
CA ASP A 266 13.06 15.49 0.34
C ASP A 266 12.04 15.65 1.49
N ALA A 267 12.43 15.24 2.70
CA ALA A 267 11.63 15.41 3.92
C ALA A 267 11.86 16.75 4.65
N ASP A 268 12.65 17.67 4.06
CA ASP A 268 13.10 18.95 4.63
C ASP A 268 13.69 18.83 6.04
N LYS A 269 14.50 17.79 6.26
CA LYS A 269 15.08 17.46 7.58
C LYS A 269 16.59 17.63 7.65
N LEU A 270 17.24 18.13 6.59
CA LEU A 270 18.70 18.22 6.53
C LEU A 270 19.31 18.97 7.72
N GLU A 271 18.71 20.08 8.15
CA GLU A 271 19.17 20.87 9.29
C GLU A 271 19.18 20.09 10.61
N ASN A 272 18.40 19.00 10.70
CA ASN A 272 18.33 18.17 11.89
C ASN A 272 19.52 17.21 12.07
N TYR A 273 20.38 17.05 11.06
CA TYR A 273 21.48 16.09 11.06
C TYR A 273 22.85 16.78 11.08
N GLY A 274 23.76 16.23 11.87
CA GLY A 274 25.19 16.55 11.81
C GLY A 274 25.56 18.00 12.15
N THR A 275 26.77 18.37 11.78
CA THR A 275 27.25 19.76 11.73
C THR A 275 27.02 20.37 10.34
N PRO A 276 27.14 21.69 10.15
CA PRO A 276 27.03 22.31 8.82
C PRO A 276 27.95 21.70 7.75
N LYS A 277 29.12 21.19 8.17
CA LYS A 277 30.07 20.47 7.32
C LYS A 277 29.56 19.09 6.90
N ALA A 278 28.98 18.33 7.84
CA ALA A 278 28.33 17.05 7.53
C ALA A 278 27.17 17.24 6.54
N GLN A 279 26.36 18.29 6.73
CA GLN A 279 25.27 18.65 5.80
C GLN A 279 25.79 19.00 4.40
N GLY A 280 27.01 19.53 4.28
CA GLY A 280 27.70 19.72 3.01
C GLY A 280 27.88 18.41 2.24
N TYR A 281 28.44 17.38 2.89
CA TYR A 281 28.60 16.04 2.30
C TYR A 281 27.25 15.38 1.97
N LEU A 282 26.25 15.49 2.85
CA LEU A 282 24.91 14.94 2.59
C LEU A 282 24.26 15.57 1.33
N ARG A 283 24.42 16.88 1.11
CA ARG A 283 23.99 17.55 -0.14
C ARG A 283 24.80 17.13 -1.36
N HIS A 284 26.11 16.92 -1.21
CA HIS A 284 26.95 16.45 -2.30
C HIS A 284 26.50 15.06 -2.78
N TRP A 285 26.34 14.10 -1.86
CA TRP A 285 25.96 12.73 -2.19
C TRP A 285 24.53 12.57 -2.70
N ALA A 286 23.57 13.39 -2.26
CA ALA A 286 22.23 13.42 -2.86
C ALA A 286 22.29 13.68 -4.37
N ASN A 287 23.18 14.57 -4.81
CA ASN A 287 23.39 14.86 -6.22
C ASN A 287 24.28 13.81 -6.92
N ALA A 288 25.36 13.36 -6.28
CA ALA A 288 26.37 12.49 -6.89
C ALA A 288 26.00 10.98 -6.89
N PHE A 289 25.22 10.53 -5.91
CA PHE A 289 24.83 9.14 -5.69
C PHE A 289 23.31 8.91 -5.80
N GLY A 290 22.50 9.96 -5.63
CA GLY A 290 21.03 9.87 -5.56
C GLY A 290 20.28 9.93 -6.89
N ARG A 291 20.98 10.03 -8.03
CA ARG A 291 20.40 9.90 -9.38
C ARG A 291 21.09 8.75 -10.12
N PRO A 292 20.37 7.98 -10.96
CA PRO A 292 21.03 7.12 -11.94
C PRO A 292 22.01 7.97 -12.73
N ALA A 293 23.22 7.45 -12.99
CA ALA A 293 24.03 8.02 -14.05
C ALA A 293 23.17 7.98 -15.32
N ALA A 294 23.04 9.11 -16.02
CA ALA A 294 22.38 9.10 -17.32
C ALA A 294 23.11 8.06 -18.18
N GLU A 295 22.35 7.21 -18.88
CA GLU A 295 22.98 6.24 -19.78
C GLU A 295 23.93 6.99 -20.72
N PRO A 296 25.12 6.45 -21.00
CA PRO A 296 26.10 7.16 -21.81
C PRO A 296 25.47 7.44 -23.17
N THR A 297 25.20 8.72 -23.43
CA THR A 297 24.62 9.19 -24.69
C THR A 297 25.43 8.61 -25.83
N ASP A 298 24.80 7.73 -26.63
CA ASP A 298 25.41 7.12 -27.81
C ASP A 298 25.98 8.24 -28.67
N THR A 299 27.31 8.38 -28.66
CA THR A 299 28.01 9.47 -29.32
C THR A 299 28.19 9.14 -30.79
N ARG A 300 27.06 8.84 -31.45
CA ARG A 300 26.94 8.92 -32.90
C ARG A 300 26.86 10.39 -33.26
N GLU A 301 28.04 10.94 -33.53
CA GLU A 301 28.26 12.20 -34.23
C GLU A 301 27.20 12.37 -35.35
N PRO A 302 26.27 13.34 -35.23
CA PRO A 302 25.29 13.55 -36.28
C PRO A 302 26.01 14.04 -37.53
N ALA A 303 25.84 13.30 -38.62
CA ALA A 303 26.49 13.57 -39.88
C ALA A 303 26.20 15.01 -40.35
N ARG A 304 27.28 15.70 -40.70
CA ARG A 304 27.35 17.06 -41.23
C ARG A 304 26.30 17.31 -42.33
N GLY A 305 25.22 18.03 -42.00
CA GLY A 305 24.11 18.29 -42.93
C GLY A 305 23.25 19.50 -42.55
N GLU A 306 23.34 20.53 -43.40
CA GLU A 306 22.40 21.65 -43.61
C GLU A 306 22.03 22.60 -42.44
N SER A 307 22.42 23.87 -42.62
CA SER A 307 21.97 25.01 -41.80
C SER A 307 20.49 25.36 -42.07
N PRO A 308 19.70 25.71 -41.04
CA PRO A 308 18.33 26.17 -41.25
C PRO A 308 18.28 27.56 -41.90
N PRO A 309 17.25 27.87 -42.71
CA PRO A 309 17.09 29.18 -43.33
C PRO A 309 16.71 30.27 -42.31
N LYS A 310 17.14 31.51 -42.56
CA LYS A 310 16.78 32.67 -41.73
C LYS A 310 15.27 32.97 -41.81
N SER A 311 14.62 33.11 -40.67
CA SER A 311 13.26 33.66 -40.57
C SER A 311 13.22 35.11 -41.07
N PRO A 312 12.14 35.55 -41.77
CA PRO A 312 11.97 36.92 -42.20
C PRO A 312 11.60 37.87 -41.03
N ALA A 313 11.89 39.16 -41.22
CA ALA A 313 11.63 40.23 -40.26
C ALA A 313 10.11 40.51 -40.09
N PRO A 314 9.67 41.07 -38.94
CA PRO A 314 8.27 41.44 -38.74
C PRO A 314 7.88 42.60 -39.65
N ALA A 315 6.70 42.50 -40.27
CA ALA A 315 6.12 43.60 -41.04
C ALA A 315 5.52 44.66 -40.10
N GLU A 316 5.90 45.93 -40.30
CA GLU A 316 5.22 47.07 -39.69
C GLU A 316 3.79 47.17 -40.23
N GLY A 317 2.84 47.50 -39.35
CA GLY A 317 1.41 47.33 -39.63
C GLY A 317 0.72 48.48 -40.38
N ARG A 318 -0.58 48.28 -40.62
CA ARG A 318 -1.62 49.30 -40.82
C ARG A 318 -2.98 48.69 -40.50
#